data_AF-A0ABD5CB34-F1
#
_entry.id   AF-A0ABD5CB34-F1
#
_cell.length_a   1.000
_cell.length_b   1.000
_cell.length_c   1.000
_cell.angle_alpha   90.00
_cell.angle_beta   90.00
_cell.angle_gamma   90.00
#
_symmetry.space_group_name_H-M   'P 1'
#
loop_
_entity.id
_entity.type
_entity.pdbx_description
1 polymer ?
#
loop_
_entity_poly.entity_id
_entity_poly.type
_entity_poly.pdbx_seq_one_letter_code
_entity_poly.pdbx_strand_id
1 'polypeptide(L)'
;MTTPDERTRAVMETRWFLETLAGACEPIDVPGLVQSVAQGLLRHYPLDVDLMVSASAVPELWGNPSQRTRLIRLAVVCGTNHARQASGANKEPRTR
;
A
#
# COMPACT_ATOMS: atom_id res chain seq x y z
N MET A 1 -23.68 2.40 -13.91
CA MET A 1 -23.52 3.77 -13.36
C MET A 1 -23.11 3.62 -11.91
N THR A 2 -22.19 4.45 -11.43
CA THR A 2 -21.73 4.47 -10.04
C THR A 2 -22.56 5.49 -9.26
N THR A 3 -23.08 5.12 -8.09
CA THR A 3 -23.83 6.06 -7.23
C THR A 3 -22.89 6.91 -6.36
N PRO A 4 -23.33 8.06 -5.83
CA PRO A 4 -22.57 8.82 -4.85
C PRO A 4 -22.15 7.98 -3.63
N ASP A 5 -23.04 7.13 -3.11
CA ASP A 5 -22.75 6.23 -2.00
C ASP A 5 -21.68 5.19 -2.33
N GLU A 6 -21.74 4.58 -3.51
CA GLU A 6 -20.72 3.64 -3.98
C GLU A 6 -19.35 4.30 -4.10
N ARG A 7 -19.31 5.54 -4.61
CA ARG A 7 -18.06 6.32 -4.72
C ARG A 7 -17.48 6.64 -3.34
N THR A 8 -18.31 7.10 -2.41
CA THR A 8 -17.89 7.39 -1.03
C THR A 8 -17.36 6.14 -0.35
N ARG A 9 -18.08 5.01 -0.47
CA ARG A 9 -17.63 3.72 0.06
C ARG A 9 -16.28 3.33 -0.53
N ALA A 10 -16.09 3.43 -1.84
CA ALA A 10 -14.83 3.10 -2.48
C ALA A 10 -13.65 3.92 -1.94
N VAL A 11 -13.83 5.22 -1.67
CA VAL A 11 -12.79 6.07 -1.06
C VAL A 11 -12.45 5.60 0.36
N MET A 12 -13.46 5.36 1.19
CA MET A 12 -13.26 4.94 2.59
C MET A 12 -12.62 3.55 2.68
N GLU A 13 -13.12 2.59 1.92
CA GLU A 13 -12.60 1.22 1.89
C GLU A 13 -11.19 1.17 1.31
N THR A 14 -10.87 2.01 0.31
CA THR A 14 -9.49 2.11 -0.21
C THR A 14 -8.54 2.63 0.86
N ARG A 15 -8.95 3.64 1.65
CA ARG A 15 -8.13 4.12 2.77
C ARG A 15 -7.86 3.00 3.77
N TRP A 16 -8.91 2.30 4.20
CA TRP A 16 -8.78 1.20 5.16
C TRP A 16 -7.90 0.06 4.64
N PHE A 17 -8.05 -0.28 3.36
CA PHE A 17 -7.20 -1.25 2.68
C PHE A 17 -5.72 -0.81 2.70
N LEU A 18 -5.41 0.44 2.35
CA LEU A 18 -4.04 0.96 2.37
C LEU A 18 -3.45 1.02 3.78
N GLU A 19 -4.23 1.42 4.79
CA GLU A 19 -3.81 1.40 6.20
C GLU A 19 -3.49 -0.04 6.66
N THR A 20 -4.29 -1.02 6.23
CA THR A 20 -4.05 -2.45 6.51
C THR A 20 -2.75 -2.93 5.86
N LEU A 21 -2.51 -2.57 4.58
CA LEU A 21 -1.26 -2.93 3.89
C LEU A 21 -0.04 -2.27 4.54
N ALA A 22 -0.15 -1.01 4.97
CA ALA A 22 0.95 -0.27 5.58
C ALA A 22 1.25 -0.71 7.02
N GLY A 23 0.25 -1.19 7.76
CA GLY A 23 0.38 -1.67 9.14
C GLY A 23 0.75 -3.15 9.28
N ALA A 24 0.88 -3.88 8.18
CA ALA A 24 1.23 -5.30 8.21
C ALA A 24 2.67 -5.48 8.74
N CYS A 25 2.81 -6.15 9.89
CA CYS A 25 4.12 -6.48 10.47
C CYS A 25 4.89 -7.53 9.66
N GLU A 26 4.17 -8.40 8.94
CA GLU A 26 4.73 -9.44 8.09
C GLU A 26 4.36 -9.20 6.62
N PRO A 27 5.17 -9.68 5.66
CA PRO A 27 4.84 -9.61 4.24
C PRO A 27 3.48 -10.26 3.94
N ILE A 28 2.70 -9.60 3.08
CA ILE A 28 1.42 -10.14 2.65
C ILE A 28 1.66 -11.16 1.54
N ASP A 29 1.70 -12.44 1.92
CA ASP A 29 2.03 -13.57 1.03
C ASP A 29 0.87 -14.00 0.12
N VAL A 30 -0.13 -13.13 -0.10
CA VAL A 30 -1.29 -13.42 -0.95
C VAL A 30 -1.50 -12.32 -1.99
N PRO A 31 -0.57 -12.13 -2.94
CA PRO A 31 -0.62 -11.05 -3.93
C PRO A 31 -1.89 -11.08 -4.79
N GLY A 32 -2.44 -12.26 -5.08
CA GLY A 32 -3.69 -12.41 -5.83
C GLY A 32 -4.91 -11.83 -5.10
N LEU A 33 -4.96 -11.96 -3.77
CA LEU A 33 -6.04 -11.38 -2.96
C LEU A 33 -5.92 -9.85 -2.96
N VAL A 34 -4.71 -9.33 -2.74
CA VAL A 34 -4.43 -7.88 -2.78
C VAL A 34 -4.86 -7.28 -4.11
N GLN A 35 -4.52 -7.92 -5.24
CA GLN A 35 -4.92 -7.46 -6.56
C GLN A 35 -6.44 -7.51 -6.76
N SER A 36 -7.10 -8.58 -6.33
CA SER A 36 -8.55 -8.75 -6.48
C SER A 36 -9.34 -7.69 -5.70
N VAL A 37 -8.91 -7.42 -4.46
CA VAL A 37 -9.49 -6.35 -3.62
C VAL A 37 -9.26 -4.99 -4.25
N ALA A 38 -8.03 -4.70 -4.68
CA ALA A 38 -7.70 -3.43 -5.33
C ALA A 38 -8.55 -3.19 -6.60
N GLN A 39 -8.76 -4.22 -7.44
CA GLN A 39 -9.63 -4.10 -8.62
C GLN A 39 -11.09 -3.80 -8.25
N GLY A 40 -11.62 -4.43 -7.19
CA GLY A 40 -12.96 -4.16 -6.69
C GLY A 40 -13.13 -2.71 -6.22
N LEU A 41 -12.15 -2.21 -5.46
CA LEU A 41 -12.14 -0.84 -4.96
C LEU A 41 -12.03 0.20 -6.09
N LEU A 42 -11.14 -0.05 -7.05
CA LEU A 42 -10.92 0.85 -8.19
C LEU A 42 -12.13 0.94 -9.14
N ARG A 43 -13.02 -0.04 -9.15
CA ARG A 43 -14.24 -0.01 -9.98
C ARG A 43 -15.14 1.19 -9.68
N HIS A 44 -15.20 1.59 -8.42
CA HIS A 44 -16.07 2.68 -7.96
C HIS A 44 -15.28 3.90 -7.45
N TYR A 45 -13.95 3.85 -7.51
CA TYR A 45 -13.09 4.92 -7.07
C TYR A 45 -13.26 6.17 -7.96
N PRO A 46 -13.22 7.40 -7.38
CA PRO A 46 -13.31 8.63 -8.17
C PRO A 46 -12.30 8.66 -9.32
N LEU A 47 -12.77 9.05 -10.50
CA LEU A 47 -11.89 9.33 -11.64
C LEU A 47 -11.25 10.71 -11.49
N ASP A 48 -10.23 10.98 -12.31
CA ASP A 48 -9.57 12.30 -12.31
C ASP A 48 -10.56 13.44 -12.54
N VAL A 49 -11.60 13.23 -13.38
CA VAL A 49 -12.65 14.24 -13.62
C VAL A 49 -13.49 14.51 -12.35
N ASP A 50 -13.83 13.47 -11.57
CA ASP A 50 -14.56 13.63 -10.32
C ASP A 50 -13.71 14.43 -9.31
N LEU A 51 -12.40 14.18 -9.28
CA LEU A 51 -11.45 14.88 -8.43
C LEU A 51 -11.22 16.33 -8.91
N MET A 52 -11.19 16.58 -10.22
CA MET A 52 -11.08 17.95 -10.78
C MET A 52 -12.30 18.80 -10.40
N VAL A 53 -13.51 18.25 -10.53
CA VAL A 53 -14.74 18.94 -10.12
C VAL A 53 -14.72 19.21 -8.62
N SER A 54 -14.32 18.22 -7.81
CA SER A 54 -14.21 18.37 -6.36
C SER A 54 -13.16 19.42 -5.95
N ALA A 55 -12.01 19.46 -6.63
CA ALA A 55 -10.97 20.46 -6.41
C ALA A 55 -11.40 21.89 -6.80
N SER A 56 -12.23 22.01 -7.83
CA SER A 56 -12.80 23.31 -8.20
C SER A 56 -13.84 23.80 -7.18
N ALA A 57 -14.57 22.88 -6.56
CA ALA A 57 -15.58 23.19 -5.54
C ALA A 57 -14.97 23.46 -4.14
N VAL A 58 -13.87 22.78 -3.79
CA VAL A 58 -13.21 22.88 -2.47
C VAL A 58 -11.69 23.00 -2.65
N PRO A 59 -11.20 24.16 -3.15
CA PRO A 59 -9.80 24.33 -3.52
C PRO A 59 -8.83 24.36 -2.33
N GLU A 60 -9.32 24.61 -1.11
CA GLU A 60 -8.52 24.55 0.11
C GLU A 60 -8.18 23.10 0.52
N LEU A 61 -8.97 22.13 0.06
CA LEU A 61 -8.77 20.71 0.40
C LEU A 61 -8.05 19.94 -0.71
N TRP A 62 -8.35 20.24 -1.99
CA TRP A 62 -7.84 19.46 -3.12
C TRP A 62 -7.16 20.36 -4.15
N GLY A 63 -5.94 19.97 -4.56
CA GLY A 63 -5.27 20.53 -5.73
C GLY A 63 -5.74 19.89 -7.04
N ASN A 64 -5.54 20.59 -8.16
CA ASN A 64 -5.93 20.09 -9.49
C ASN A 64 -5.08 18.86 -9.87
N PRO A 65 -5.68 17.68 -10.14
CA PRO A 65 -4.93 16.45 -10.43
C PRO A 65 -4.10 16.53 -11.71
N SER A 66 -4.46 17.38 -12.68
CA SER A 66 -3.66 17.59 -13.91
C SER A 66 -2.27 18.20 -13.65
N GLN A 67 -2.06 18.76 -12.46
CA GLN A 67 -0.78 19.34 -12.04
C GLN A 67 0.12 18.32 -11.31
N ARG A 68 -0.36 17.09 -11.02
CA ARG A 68 0.47 16.05 -10.42
C ARG A 68 1.35 15.39 -11.47
N THR A 69 2.67 15.56 -11.30
CA THR A 69 3.65 14.66 -11.92
C THR A 69 3.57 13.31 -11.20
N ARG A 70 3.33 12.20 -11.91
CA ARG A 70 3.33 10.85 -11.30
C ARG A 70 4.75 10.50 -10.83
N LEU A 71 5.03 10.72 -9.56
CA LEU A 71 6.29 10.39 -8.89
C LEU A 71 6.17 9.10 -8.05
N ILE A 72 5.52 8.05 -8.57
CA ILE A 72 5.67 6.73 -7.93
C ILE A 72 6.95 6.09 -8.46
N ARG A 73 8.09 6.52 -7.91
CA ARG A 73 9.29 5.66 -7.86
C ARG A 73 9.09 4.72 -6.68
N LEU A 74 8.73 3.46 -6.95
CA LEU A 74 8.86 2.39 -5.95
C LEU A 74 10.35 2.23 -5.63
N ALA A 75 10.80 2.84 -4.55
CA ALA A 75 12.00 2.38 -3.87
C ALA A 75 11.62 1.11 -3.10
N VAL A 76 11.85 -0.05 -3.72
CA VAL A 76 11.94 -1.33 -2.99
C VAL A 76 13.11 -1.18 -2.02
N VAL A 77 12.84 -0.93 -0.74
CA VAL A 77 13.85 -1.16 0.30
C VAL A 77 13.87 -2.67 0.54
N CYS A 78 14.87 -3.29 -0.08
CA CYS A 78 15.25 -4.67 0.12
C CYS A 78 15.59 -4.89 1.61
N GLY A 79 15.07 -5.97 2.19
CA GLY A 79 15.33 -6.34 3.57
C GLY A 79 16.82 -6.52 3.86
N THR A 80 17.23 -6.12 5.06
CA THR A 80 18.53 -6.50 5.62
C THR A 80 18.32 -7.42 6.83
N ASN A 81 18.49 -8.71 6.55
CA ASN A 81 19.24 -9.68 7.36
C ASN A 81 18.78 -9.99 8.79
N HIS A 82 18.03 -11.08 8.93
CA HIS A 82 18.31 -12.05 9.99
C HIS A 82 19.45 -12.97 9.55
N ALA A 83 20.68 -12.65 9.98
CA ALA A 83 21.78 -13.59 9.96
C ALA A 83 22.26 -13.85 11.40
N ARG A 84 21.86 -15.03 11.89
CA ARG A 84 22.32 -15.71 13.11
C ARG A 84 23.83 -15.54 13.32
N GLN A 85 24.24 -14.99 14.46
CA GLN A 85 25.55 -15.30 15.02
C GLN A 85 25.46 -16.65 15.73
N ALA A 86 25.93 -17.70 15.05
CA ALA A 86 26.41 -18.90 15.71
C ALA A 86 27.79 -18.57 16.29
N SER A 87 27.84 -18.26 17.59
CA SER A 87 29.11 -18.17 18.33
C SER A 87 29.46 -19.54 18.88
N GLY A 88 30.65 -20.01 18.52
CA GLY A 88 31.13 -21.37 18.73
C GLY A 88 31.40 -21.75 20.18
N ALA A 89 31.33 -23.05 20.43
CA ALA A 89 32.04 -23.73 21.50
C ALA A 89 32.41 -25.13 21.01
N ASN A 90 33.39 -25.19 20.10
CA ASN A 90 34.12 -26.42 19.82
C ASN A 90 35.05 -26.67 21.02
N LYS A 91 34.70 -27.62 21.89
CA LYS A 91 35.66 -28.20 22.85
C LYS A 91 36.20 -29.48 22.24
N GLU A 92 37.43 -29.36 21.77
CA GLU A 92 38.28 -30.41 21.23
C GLU A 92 38.45 -31.59 22.23
N PRO A 93 38.50 -32.84 21.75
CA PRO A 93 38.70 -34.00 22.61
C PRO A 93 40.19 -34.18 22.93
N ARG A 94 40.56 -34.04 24.21
CA ARG A 94 41.89 -34.44 24.68
C ARG A 94 41.86 -35.89 25.14
N THR A 95 42.49 -36.74 24.33
CA THR A 95 43.03 -38.06 24.66
C THR A 95 43.94 -38.00 25.90
N ARG A 96 43.66 -38.82 26.92
CA ARG A 96 44.53 -39.92 27.38
C ARG A 96 43.87 -40.73 28.49
#